data_AF-A0A9P4LG41-F1
#
_entry.id   AF-A0A9P4LG41-F1
#
_cell.length_a   1.000
_cell.length_b   1.000
_cell.length_c   1.000
_cell.angle_alpha   90.00
_cell.angle_beta   90.00
_cell.angle_gamma   90.00
#
_symmetry.space_group_name_H-M   'P 1'
#
loop_
_entity.id
_entity.type
_entity.pdbx_description
1 polymer ?
#
loop_
_entity_poly.entity_id
_entity_poly.type
_entity_poly.pdbx_seq_one_letter_code
_entity_poly.pdbx_strand_id
1 'polypeptide(L)'
;MVWTSPALLALASAGHVAAQNLQSTPIMGWNSYNQLSCSPNNDKITTQINALASRAFVAAGYKFFQIDCGWASRDGLRNSTTGALKIDTNAFPNGLKPLSDLARSKGMKWTMYSDAGVRMCDPQLPSPVLGSLGHEAADAAFFKSLNTEYVKSDRFIDDNCYADGPAANQNAPKDPRTDFPTRMGTMWNELKKVGIPGMLICQWGTPYSSSSGLQGPAQWAKGISTSFRLSDDIASGWSNVFRIYNQAVHVAKSGLIGPGFIADADLLEVGNSDMTSDEQATHFAAWAMLKSALMISTDVSTLSNDLVAVLQNKDLIAINQDSAVKPISLVQRWTGDRDLWAGDLANGDVAVLVVDLSNAGRTLNVQLSSLGISSASIKDLWTGQTTTGSSLSKQVNAHGSQALRLSNIQRSTAAKPTYNYISASTGSLSSGANTQSCSGCSSSTKVGYLGGSNGGRVTISNIRTSQATQIVRFDYINGEVGYLGGGTNERIAAISVNGGAAKTVSFALSGYNWDRDVSKDYAVELSGFSTTGTNTITISGVGRAYAPDLDRIGVVA
;
A
#
# COMPACT_ATOMS: atom_id res chain seq x y z
N MET A 1 15.49 18.05 -67.78
CA MET A 1 15.70 16.62 -67.49
C MET A 1 16.92 16.49 -66.59
N VAL A 2 16.82 15.79 -65.47
CA VAL A 2 17.66 14.65 -65.02
C VAL A 2 16.82 13.96 -63.93
N TRP A 3 16.78 12.64 -63.90
CA TRP A 3 16.19 11.86 -62.80
C TRP A 3 17.31 11.34 -61.90
N THR A 4 17.11 11.36 -60.58
CA THR A 4 17.92 10.60 -59.62
C THR A 4 16.99 9.97 -58.57
N SER A 5 16.78 8.66 -58.67
CA SER A 5 15.91 7.91 -57.76
C SER A 5 16.54 7.76 -56.37
N PRO A 6 15.76 7.87 -55.28
CA PRO A 6 16.25 7.52 -53.93
C PRO A 6 16.22 6.00 -53.75
N ALA A 7 17.39 5.37 -53.72
CA ALA A 7 17.54 3.94 -53.40
C ALA A 7 18.75 3.72 -52.48
N LEU A 8 18.58 2.83 -51.50
CA LEU A 8 19.57 2.44 -50.46
C LEU A 8 20.09 3.58 -49.56
N LEU A 9 19.46 3.74 -48.40
CA LEU A 9 20.19 3.72 -47.11
C LEU A 9 19.29 3.35 -45.90
N ALA A 10 18.36 2.40 -46.11
CA ALA A 10 17.49 1.87 -45.07
C ALA A 10 18.15 0.69 -44.33
N LEU A 11 19.11 0.95 -43.44
CA LEU A 11 19.82 -0.09 -42.70
C LEU A 11 20.38 0.37 -41.32
N ALA A 12 19.62 1.18 -40.58
CA ALA A 12 20.05 1.73 -39.27
C ALA A 12 18.91 1.96 -38.25
N SER A 13 17.90 1.08 -38.20
CA SER A 13 16.75 1.25 -37.27
C SER A 13 16.22 -0.05 -36.64
N ALA A 14 17.06 -1.10 -36.56
CA ALA A 14 16.72 -2.39 -35.95
C ALA A 14 17.54 -2.61 -34.65
N GLY A 15 17.31 -1.76 -33.64
CA GLY A 15 18.08 -1.79 -32.40
C GLY A 15 17.40 -1.25 -31.14
N HIS A 16 16.12 -0.85 -31.21
CA HIS A 16 15.31 -0.38 -30.07
C HIS A 16 13.92 -1.04 -30.12
N VAL A 17 13.86 -2.33 -29.76
CA VAL A 17 12.61 -3.07 -29.54
C VAL A 17 12.75 -3.86 -28.24
N ALA A 18 11.70 -3.89 -27.43
CA ALA A 18 11.62 -4.63 -26.16
C ALA A 18 12.60 -4.21 -25.05
N ALA A 19 12.65 -2.90 -24.73
CA ALA A 19 12.55 -2.56 -23.31
C ALA A 19 11.20 -3.15 -22.83
N GLN A 20 11.23 -4.19 -22.00
CA GLN A 20 10.04 -5.01 -21.75
C GLN A 20 9.03 -4.28 -20.88
N ASN A 21 7.74 -4.40 -21.24
CA ASN A 21 6.59 -3.86 -20.48
C ASN A 21 6.34 -4.63 -19.17
N LEU A 22 7.36 -4.87 -18.34
CA LEU A 22 7.15 -5.44 -17.01
C LEU A 22 6.52 -4.38 -16.09
N GLN A 23 5.59 -4.80 -15.23
CA GLN A 23 4.84 -3.91 -14.33
C GLN A 23 4.10 -2.74 -15.01
N SER A 24 3.66 -2.91 -16.26
CA SER A 24 2.60 -2.05 -16.84
C SER A 24 1.28 -2.12 -16.06
N THR A 25 1.10 -3.19 -15.28
CA THR A 25 0.03 -3.46 -14.31
C THR A 25 0.65 -4.14 -13.07
N PRO A 26 -0.05 -4.24 -11.93
CA PRO A 26 0.49 -4.90 -10.74
C PRO A 26 0.85 -6.36 -10.98
N ILE A 27 1.85 -6.89 -10.27
CA ILE A 27 2.19 -8.31 -10.39
C ILE A 27 1.16 -9.18 -9.67
N MET A 28 0.91 -10.37 -10.21
CA MET A 28 0.09 -11.40 -9.58
C MET A 28 0.92 -12.67 -9.50
N GLY A 29 0.97 -13.34 -8.35
CA GLY A 29 1.85 -14.48 -8.16
C GLY A 29 1.74 -15.17 -6.81
N TRP A 30 2.80 -15.90 -6.43
CA TRP A 30 2.93 -16.56 -5.14
C TRP A 30 4.31 -16.31 -4.53
N ASN A 31 4.38 -16.19 -3.21
CA ASN A 31 5.57 -15.98 -2.40
C ASN A 31 5.58 -16.95 -1.21
N SER A 32 6.74 -17.53 -0.89
CA SER A 32 6.88 -18.51 0.19
C SER A 32 6.76 -18.00 1.63
N TYR A 33 6.89 -16.70 1.89
CA TYR A 33 7.22 -16.18 3.22
C TYR A 33 6.18 -16.47 4.31
N ASN A 34 4.92 -16.07 4.14
CA ASN A 34 3.93 -16.24 5.22
C ASN A 34 3.44 -17.70 5.35
N GLN A 35 3.53 -18.50 4.27
CA GLN A 35 3.24 -19.94 4.33
C GLN A 35 4.38 -20.76 4.98
N LEU A 36 5.64 -20.47 4.65
CA LEU A 36 6.79 -21.37 4.91
C LEU A 36 7.89 -20.76 5.77
N SER A 37 7.82 -19.45 6.06
CA SER A 37 8.91 -18.63 6.60
C SER A 37 10.22 -18.91 5.85
N CYS A 38 11.37 -18.84 6.54
CA CYS A 38 12.67 -19.19 5.99
C CYS A 38 12.94 -20.71 6.02
N SER A 39 11.91 -21.52 5.77
CA SER A 39 12.01 -22.99 5.64
C SER A 39 11.33 -23.57 4.38
N PRO A 40 11.52 -23.00 3.18
CA PRO A 40 11.17 -23.67 1.93
C PRO A 40 12.11 -24.86 1.64
N ASN A 41 11.69 -25.79 0.79
CA ASN A 41 12.55 -26.85 0.25
C ASN A 41 12.05 -27.30 -1.14
N ASN A 42 12.82 -28.15 -1.81
CA ASN A 42 12.51 -28.66 -3.16
C ASN A 42 11.06 -29.14 -3.33
N ASP A 43 10.55 -29.91 -2.37
CA ASP A 43 9.27 -30.62 -2.51
C ASP A 43 8.08 -29.72 -2.18
N LYS A 44 8.22 -28.86 -1.16
CA LYS A 44 7.25 -27.78 -0.87
C LYS A 44 7.08 -26.88 -2.09
N ILE A 45 8.20 -26.42 -2.67
CA ILE A 45 8.18 -25.53 -3.85
C ILE A 45 7.61 -26.24 -5.08
N THR A 46 8.01 -27.49 -5.34
CA THR A 46 7.44 -28.32 -6.42
C THR A 46 5.93 -28.51 -6.26
N THR A 47 5.44 -28.65 -5.03
CA THR A 47 4.01 -28.77 -4.72
C THR A 47 3.26 -27.49 -5.08
N GLN A 48 3.73 -26.32 -4.64
CA GLN A 48 3.07 -25.04 -4.95
C GLN A 48 3.10 -24.69 -6.44
N ILE A 49 4.23 -24.93 -7.13
CA ILE A 49 4.34 -24.74 -8.59
C ILE A 49 3.29 -25.57 -9.34
N ASN A 50 3.09 -26.84 -8.96
CA ASN A 50 2.10 -27.69 -9.59
C ASN A 50 0.66 -27.33 -9.19
N ALA A 51 0.42 -26.90 -7.95
CA ALA A 51 -0.90 -26.49 -7.47
C ALA A 51 -1.41 -25.21 -8.14
N LEU A 52 -0.54 -24.19 -8.31
CA LEU A 52 -0.87 -22.96 -9.05
C LEU A 52 -1.26 -23.25 -10.51
N ALA A 53 -0.58 -24.22 -11.14
CA ALA A 53 -0.88 -24.64 -12.50
C ALA A 53 -2.18 -25.46 -12.59
N SER A 54 -2.35 -26.48 -11.75
CA SER A 54 -3.50 -27.40 -11.81
C SER A 54 -4.80 -26.74 -11.35
N ARG A 55 -4.75 -25.82 -10.38
CA ARG A 55 -5.90 -25.05 -9.89
C ARG A 55 -6.13 -23.74 -10.66
N ALA A 56 -5.59 -23.63 -11.88
CA ALA A 56 -5.82 -22.54 -12.84
C ALA A 56 -5.40 -21.11 -12.41
N PHE A 57 -4.62 -20.94 -11.35
CA PHE A 57 -4.13 -19.62 -10.91
C PHE A 57 -3.31 -18.91 -12.00
N VAL A 58 -2.45 -19.65 -12.73
CA VAL A 58 -1.67 -19.09 -13.86
C VAL A 58 -2.58 -18.57 -14.98
N ALA A 59 -3.73 -19.22 -15.21
CA ALA A 59 -4.73 -18.78 -16.19
C ALA A 59 -5.54 -17.56 -15.68
N ALA A 60 -5.78 -17.47 -14.37
CA ALA A 60 -6.36 -16.28 -13.72
C ALA A 60 -5.42 -15.06 -13.68
N GLY A 61 -4.12 -15.24 -13.95
CA GLY A 61 -3.13 -14.16 -14.08
C GLY A 61 -1.92 -14.30 -13.16
N TYR A 62 -1.97 -15.18 -12.16
CA TYR A 62 -0.91 -15.40 -11.17
C TYR A 62 0.31 -16.08 -11.82
N LYS A 63 1.21 -15.24 -12.32
CA LYS A 63 2.33 -15.64 -13.20
C LYS A 63 3.69 -15.44 -12.56
N PHE A 64 3.83 -14.76 -11.44
CA PHE A 64 5.12 -14.61 -10.75
C PHE A 64 5.26 -15.69 -9.66
N PHE A 65 6.42 -16.33 -9.55
CA PHE A 65 6.70 -17.32 -8.51
C PHE A 65 7.97 -16.93 -7.75
N GLN A 66 7.87 -16.77 -6.44
CA GLN A 66 8.93 -16.27 -5.57
C GLN A 66 9.28 -17.25 -4.46
N ILE A 67 10.58 -17.56 -4.33
CA ILE A 67 11.13 -18.04 -3.06
C ILE A 67 11.69 -16.82 -2.33
N ASP A 68 11.23 -16.61 -1.10
CA ASP A 68 11.71 -15.57 -0.19
C ASP A 68 12.92 -16.07 0.63
N CYS A 69 13.10 -15.66 1.88
CA CYS A 69 14.20 -16.17 2.72
C CYS A 69 14.26 -17.71 2.82
N GLY A 70 15.44 -18.24 3.18
CA GLY A 70 15.67 -19.69 3.38
C GLY A 70 16.07 -20.48 2.12
N TRP A 71 16.26 -19.86 0.95
CA TRP A 71 16.88 -20.53 -0.21
C TRP A 71 18.41 -20.58 -0.15
N ALA A 72 19.01 -19.58 0.51
CA ALA A 72 20.46 -19.34 0.49
C ALA A 72 21.19 -20.12 1.59
N SER A 73 22.45 -20.45 1.34
CA SER A 73 23.26 -21.30 2.21
C SER A 73 23.56 -20.64 3.56
N ARG A 74 23.43 -21.42 4.63
CA ARG A 74 23.65 -21.00 6.03
C ARG A 74 25.10 -21.15 6.49
N ASP A 75 26.05 -21.46 5.59
CA ASP A 75 27.46 -21.66 5.94
C ASP A 75 28.27 -20.37 6.06
N GLY A 76 27.67 -19.22 5.74
CA GLY A 76 28.32 -17.91 5.80
C GLY A 76 29.38 -17.68 4.71
N LEU A 77 29.38 -18.48 3.64
CA LEU A 77 30.37 -18.39 2.56
C LEU A 77 29.74 -17.97 1.23
N ARG A 78 30.53 -17.26 0.41
CA ARG A 78 30.24 -17.01 -1.01
C ARG A 78 30.85 -18.10 -1.88
N ASN A 79 30.37 -18.23 -3.11
CA ASN A 79 30.98 -19.07 -4.13
C ASN A 79 32.38 -18.54 -4.46
N SER A 80 33.42 -19.34 -4.23
CA SER A 80 34.83 -18.92 -4.31
C SER A 80 35.30 -18.53 -5.71
N THR A 81 34.59 -18.94 -6.77
CA THR A 81 34.93 -18.63 -8.16
C THR A 81 34.21 -17.39 -8.70
N THR A 82 32.95 -17.19 -8.29
CA THR A 82 32.08 -16.12 -8.85
C THR A 82 31.86 -14.96 -7.89
N GLY A 83 32.15 -15.12 -6.60
CA GLY A 83 31.81 -14.15 -5.55
C GLY A 83 30.32 -14.09 -5.21
N ALA A 84 29.47 -14.89 -5.87
CA ALA A 84 28.02 -14.87 -5.67
C ALA A 84 27.56 -15.67 -4.43
N LEU A 85 26.32 -15.45 -4.01
CA LEU A 85 25.61 -16.22 -3.00
C LEU A 85 25.53 -17.72 -3.36
N LYS A 86 25.43 -18.56 -2.34
CA LYS A 86 25.26 -20.02 -2.46
C LYS A 86 23.82 -20.43 -2.15
N ILE A 87 23.35 -21.51 -2.77
CA ILE A 87 22.07 -22.16 -2.44
C ILE A 87 22.29 -23.13 -1.27
N ASP A 88 21.30 -23.31 -0.39
CA ASP A 88 21.33 -24.40 0.60
C ASP A 88 21.02 -25.75 -0.09
N THR A 89 22.03 -26.58 -0.25
CA THR A 89 21.92 -27.91 -0.87
C THR A 89 21.21 -28.95 0.01
N ASN A 90 20.94 -28.68 1.28
CA ASN A 90 20.12 -29.55 2.13
C ASN A 90 18.63 -29.35 1.82
N ALA A 91 18.22 -28.10 1.60
CA ALA A 91 16.85 -27.76 1.20
C ALA A 91 16.62 -27.94 -0.31
N PHE A 92 17.65 -27.73 -1.13
CA PHE A 92 17.61 -27.76 -2.59
C PHE A 92 18.80 -28.56 -3.18
N PRO A 93 18.82 -29.90 -3.07
CA PRO A 93 19.97 -30.73 -3.47
C PRO A 93 20.32 -30.64 -4.97
N ASN A 94 19.34 -30.33 -5.82
CA ASN A 94 19.54 -30.13 -7.27
C ASN A 94 19.67 -28.64 -7.65
N GLY A 95 19.80 -27.74 -6.66
CA GLY A 95 19.75 -26.29 -6.84
C GLY A 95 18.35 -25.77 -7.25
N LEU A 96 18.29 -24.47 -7.55
CA LEU A 96 17.02 -23.78 -7.89
C LEU A 96 16.70 -23.79 -9.39
N LYS A 97 17.68 -24.08 -10.27
CA LYS A 97 17.49 -24.03 -11.73
C LYS A 97 16.40 -25.01 -12.22
N PRO A 98 16.31 -26.28 -11.75
CA PRO A 98 15.22 -27.18 -12.12
C PRO A 98 13.84 -26.70 -11.70
N LEU A 99 13.73 -26.02 -10.55
CA LEU A 99 12.46 -25.44 -10.06
C LEU A 99 12.05 -24.22 -10.89
N SER A 100 13.01 -23.38 -11.28
CA SER A 100 12.80 -22.29 -12.24
C SER A 100 12.34 -22.80 -13.61
N ASP A 101 13.00 -23.84 -14.15
CA ASP A 101 12.62 -24.45 -15.42
C ASP A 101 11.22 -25.12 -15.32
N LEU A 102 10.89 -25.76 -14.20
CA LEU A 102 9.55 -26.29 -13.93
C LEU A 102 8.50 -25.17 -13.89
N ALA A 103 8.71 -24.10 -13.13
CA ALA A 103 7.79 -22.96 -13.06
C ALA A 103 7.56 -22.34 -14.45
N ARG A 104 8.63 -22.15 -15.24
CA ARG A 104 8.57 -21.66 -16.62
C ARG A 104 7.81 -22.61 -17.55
N SER A 105 7.95 -23.93 -17.38
CA SER A 105 7.17 -24.93 -18.12
C SER A 105 5.66 -24.86 -17.85
N LYS A 106 5.26 -24.30 -16.69
CA LYS A 106 3.87 -24.03 -16.33
C LYS A 106 3.40 -22.61 -16.71
N GLY A 107 4.22 -21.82 -17.39
CA GLY A 107 3.89 -20.45 -17.80
C GLY A 107 4.15 -19.37 -16.74
N MET A 108 4.89 -19.68 -15.68
CA MET A 108 5.28 -18.71 -14.65
C MET A 108 6.67 -18.08 -14.90
N LYS A 109 6.87 -16.90 -14.34
CA LYS A 109 8.09 -16.10 -14.28
C LYS A 109 8.78 -16.37 -12.96
N TRP A 110 10.03 -16.82 -13.00
CA TRP A 110 10.82 -17.04 -11.79
C TRP A 110 11.30 -15.71 -11.19
N THR A 111 11.24 -15.62 -9.86
CA THR A 111 11.67 -14.46 -9.10
C THR A 111 12.50 -14.88 -7.89
N MET A 112 13.41 -14.01 -7.46
CA MET A 112 14.33 -14.27 -6.33
C MET A 112 14.21 -13.18 -5.27
N TYR A 113 14.39 -13.57 -4.01
CA TYR A 113 14.66 -12.67 -2.89
C TYR A 113 16.16 -12.51 -2.66
N SER A 114 16.59 -11.27 -2.40
CA SER A 114 17.87 -10.98 -1.76
C SER A 114 17.77 -9.64 -1.02
N ASP A 115 18.86 -9.28 -0.36
CA ASP A 115 18.91 -8.34 0.75
C ASP A 115 20.07 -7.36 0.57
N ALA A 116 19.90 -6.10 0.98
CA ALA A 116 20.87 -5.02 0.75
C ALA A 116 21.88 -4.79 1.90
N GLY A 117 22.21 -5.80 2.67
CA GLY A 117 23.16 -5.74 3.79
C GLY A 117 24.16 -6.87 3.70
N VAL A 118 24.95 -7.05 4.76
CA VAL A 118 25.95 -8.12 4.80
C VAL A 118 25.33 -9.49 5.06
N ARG A 119 24.06 -9.55 5.50
CA ARG A 119 23.32 -10.75 5.93
C ARG A 119 21.83 -10.59 5.64
N MET A 120 21.16 -11.65 5.17
CA MET A 120 19.70 -11.66 4.94
C MET A 120 18.89 -11.70 6.24
N CYS A 121 17.64 -11.25 6.18
CA CYS A 121 16.63 -11.53 7.19
C CYS A 121 16.45 -13.05 7.40
N ASP A 122 16.45 -13.48 8.67
CA ASP A 122 16.25 -14.88 9.08
C ASP A 122 15.82 -14.95 10.57
N PRO A 123 14.96 -15.90 10.99
CA PRO A 123 14.57 -16.09 12.40
C PRO A 123 15.72 -16.38 13.37
N GLN A 124 16.89 -16.80 12.89
CA GLN A 124 18.08 -16.97 13.72
C GLN A 124 18.80 -15.63 13.90
N LEU A 125 19.05 -15.23 15.15
CA LEU A 125 19.81 -14.02 15.48
C LEU A 125 21.18 -14.36 16.11
N PRO A 126 22.32 -13.91 15.53
CA PRO A 126 22.43 -13.23 14.24
C PRO A 126 22.23 -14.17 13.05
N SER A 127 21.70 -13.65 11.94
CA SER A 127 21.41 -14.44 10.74
C SER A 127 22.70 -15.05 10.15
N PRO A 128 22.76 -16.38 9.89
CA PRO A 128 23.94 -16.99 9.29
C PRO A 128 24.04 -16.73 7.78
N VAL A 129 22.95 -16.34 7.13
CA VAL A 129 22.82 -16.20 5.67
C VAL A 129 23.38 -14.85 5.22
N LEU A 130 24.18 -14.83 4.15
CA LEU A 130 24.77 -13.60 3.60
C LEU A 130 23.78 -12.79 2.73
N GLY A 131 23.86 -11.47 2.81
CA GLY A 131 23.15 -10.51 1.94
C GLY A 131 24.04 -10.02 0.78
N SER A 132 23.48 -9.23 -0.14
CA SER A 132 24.12 -8.82 -1.40
C SER A 132 25.03 -7.57 -1.32
N LEU A 133 25.13 -6.89 -0.16
CA LEU A 133 25.86 -5.62 -0.07
C LEU A 133 27.33 -5.74 -0.47
N GLY A 134 27.76 -4.95 -1.46
CA GLY A 134 29.12 -4.95 -2.00
C GLY A 134 29.41 -6.10 -2.97
N HIS A 135 28.41 -6.92 -3.29
CA HIS A 135 28.50 -8.08 -4.18
C HIS A 135 27.39 -8.08 -5.24
N GLU A 136 26.66 -6.98 -5.39
CA GLU A 136 25.41 -6.86 -6.15
C GLU A 136 25.56 -7.31 -7.61
N ALA A 137 26.73 -7.09 -8.23
CA ALA A 137 27.02 -7.48 -9.60
C ALA A 137 27.15 -9.01 -9.77
N ALA A 138 27.77 -9.70 -8.79
CA ALA A 138 27.90 -11.15 -8.79
C ALA A 138 26.55 -11.82 -8.50
N ASP A 139 25.80 -11.28 -7.55
CA ASP A 139 24.51 -11.81 -7.14
C ASP A 139 23.43 -11.57 -8.24
N ALA A 140 23.42 -10.42 -8.91
CA ALA A 140 22.58 -10.18 -10.09
C ALA A 140 22.88 -11.16 -11.24
N ALA A 141 24.17 -11.42 -11.54
CA ALA A 141 24.56 -12.40 -12.55
C ALA A 141 24.12 -13.83 -12.18
N PHE A 142 24.23 -14.20 -10.90
CA PHE A 142 23.70 -15.46 -10.38
C PHE A 142 22.18 -15.55 -10.51
N PHE A 143 21.41 -14.52 -10.12
CA PHE A 143 19.95 -14.51 -10.30
C PHE A 143 19.58 -14.65 -11.78
N LYS A 144 20.32 -14.01 -12.70
CA LYS A 144 20.08 -14.15 -14.14
C LYS A 144 20.27 -15.58 -14.64
N SER A 145 21.24 -16.33 -14.09
CA SER A 145 21.45 -17.75 -14.41
C SER A 145 20.27 -18.66 -13.99
N LEU A 146 19.47 -18.23 -13.00
CA LEU A 146 18.24 -18.90 -12.56
C LEU A 146 17.00 -18.52 -13.40
N ASN A 147 17.19 -17.99 -14.62
CA ASN A 147 16.14 -17.45 -15.49
C ASN A 147 15.26 -16.35 -14.85
N THR A 148 15.79 -15.62 -13.85
CA THR A 148 15.01 -14.64 -13.08
C THR A 148 14.53 -13.47 -13.95
N GLU A 149 13.27 -13.08 -13.78
CA GLU A 149 12.64 -11.97 -14.52
C GLU A 149 12.18 -10.82 -13.61
N TYR A 150 12.24 -11.00 -12.28
CA TYR A 150 11.91 -10.00 -11.26
C TYR A 150 12.62 -10.36 -9.94
N VAL A 151 13.03 -9.36 -9.15
CA VAL A 151 13.71 -9.58 -7.87
C VAL A 151 13.03 -8.77 -6.76
N LYS A 152 12.70 -9.41 -5.64
CA LYS A 152 12.53 -8.69 -4.36
C LYS A 152 13.93 -8.34 -3.89
N SER A 153 14.35 -7.14 -4.25
CA SER A 153 15.61 -6.56 -3.79
C SER A 153 15.27 -5.86 -2.49
N ASP A 154 15.25 -6.64 -1.42
CA ASP A 154 14.85 -6.14 -0.13
C ASP A 154 15.79 -5.03 0.29
N ARG A 155 15.23 -3.82 0.39
CA ARG A 155 15.91 -2.70 1.01
C ARG A 155 15.33 -2.34 2.36
N PHE A 156 15.37 -3.37 3.18
CA PHE A 156 16.13 -3.19 4.39
C PHE A 156 15.45 -2.24 5.35
N ILE A 157 14.20 -2.59 5.64
CA ILE A 157 13.53 -2.48 6.94
C ILE A 157 12.12 -3.38 6.82
N ASP A 158 11.28 -5.30 7.85
CA ASP A 158 11.47 -6.41 8.88
C ASP A 158 12.52 -7.48 8.50
N ASP A 159 13.67 -7.60 9.15
CA ASP A 159 14.30 -6.74 10.17
C ASP A 159 15.47 -5.95 9.58
N ASN A 160 15.90 -4.79 10.10
CA ASN A 160 17.05 -4.00 9.59
C ASN A 160 18.45 -4.70 9.72
N CYS A 161 18.44 -6.02 9.92
CA CYS A 161 19.45 -7.05 9.64
C CYS A 161 20.78 -6.55 9.06
N TYR A 162 21.62 -6.00 9.93
CA TYR A 162 23.04 -5.89 9.63
C TYR A 162 23.37 -4.88 8.52
N ALA A 163 22.44 -3.94 8.25
CA ALA A 163 22.64 -2.86 7.28
C ALA A 163 23.84 -1.96 7.60
N ASP A 164 24.30 -1.96 8.87
CA ASP A 164 25.47 -1.22 9.37
C ASP A 164 26.56 -2.14 9.96
N GLY A 165 26.45 -3.46 9.83
CA GLY A 165 27.42 -4.44 10.36
C GLY A 165 26.79 -5.71 10.95
N PRO A 166 27.56 -6.81 11.12
CA PRO A 166 27.04 -8.15 11.36
C PRO A 166 26.59 -8.48 12.80
N ALA A 167 26.39 -7.48 13.69
CA ALA A 167 26.01 -7.72 15.08
C ALA A 167 24.48 -7.76 15.32
N ALA A 168 24.01 -8.57 16.27
CA ALA A 168 22.58 -8.82 16.51
C ALA A 168 21.77 -7.58 16.95
N ASN A 169 22.41 -6.56 17.53
CA ASN A 169 21.77 -5.27 17.84
C ASN A 169 21.64 -4.33 16.62
N GLN A 170 22.22 -4.73 15.48
CA GLN A 170 22.04 -4.09 14.18
C GLN A 170 20.95 -4.81 13.37
N ASN A 171 20.23 -5.76 13.99
CA ASN A 171 18.99 -6.32 13.52
C ASN A 171 17.82 -5.41 13.93
N ALA A 172 16.83 -5.23 13.05
CA ALA A 172 15.55 -4.51 13.29
C ALA A 172 15.42 -2.97 13.21
N PRO A 173 16.40 -2.05 13.42
CA PRO A 173 16.12 -0.61 13.62
C PRO A 173 15.18 0.04 12.59
N LYS A 174 13.97 0.44 13.02
CA LYS A 174 12.90 1.03 12.20
C LYS A 174 13.11 2.54 11.91
N ASP A 175 14.38 2.97 11.87
CA ASP A 175 14.81 4.36 11.91
C ASP A 175 14.97 5.00 10.52
N PRO A 176 14.75 6.32 10.36
CA PRO A 176 14.95 7.01 9.09
C PRO A 176 16.43 7.09 8.67
N ARG A 177 16.77 6.60 7.47
CA ARG A 177 18.16 6.50 6.98
C ARG A 177 18.48 7.43 5.82
N THR A 178 19.75 7.79 5.68
CA THR A 178 20.26 8.72 4.63
C THR A 178 20.87 8.02 3.41
N ASP A 179 21.00 6.69 3.43
CA ASP A 179 21.65 5.90 2.37
C ASP A 179 20.68 5.09 1.50
N PHE A 180 19.36 5.30 1.68
CA PHE A 180 18.28 4.60 0.97
C PHE A 180 18.44 4.57 -0.56
N PRO A 181 18.55 5.71 -1.27
CA PRO A 181 18.61 5.72 -2.73
C PRO A 181 19.89 5.10 -3.29
N THR A 182 21.05 5.38 -2.66
CA THR A 182 22.37 4.96 -3.16
C THR A 182 22.49 3.44 -3.19
N ARG A 183 22.29 2.78 -2.03
CA ARG A 183 22.49 1.33 -1.92
C ARG A 183 21.42 0.52 -2.67
N MET A 184 20.21 1.04 -2.89
CA MET A 184 19.25 0.42 -3.83
C MET A 184 19.57 0.66 -5.30
N GLY A 185 20.00 1.88 -5.63
CA GLY A 185 20.42 2.23 -6.98
C GLY A 185 21.52 1.29 -7.49
N THR A 186 22.44 0.85 -6.62
CA THR A 186 23.45 -0.17 -6.95
C THR A 186 22.80 -1.46 -7.46
N MET A 187 22.01 -2.16 -6.63
CA MET A 187 21.39 -3.44 -7.03
C MET A 187 20.51 -3.26 -8.29
N TRP A 188 19.70 -2.22 -8.37
CA TRP A 188 18.89 -1.93 -9.56
C TRP A 188 19.73 -1.77 -10.82
N ASN A 189 20.87 -1.07 -10.72
CA ASN A 189 21.77 -0.89 -11.86
C ASN A 189 22.42 -2.21 -12.30
N GLU A 190 22.82 -3.08 -11.37
CA GLU A 190 23.37 -4.40 -11.71
C GLU A 190 22.30 -5.34 -12.32
N LEU A 191 21.09 -5.37 -11.75
CA LEU A 191 19.94 -6.11 -12.30
C LEU A 191 19.62 -5.68 -13.74
N LYS A 192 19.64 -4.38 -14.04
CA LYS A 192 19.47 -3.87 -15.41
C LYS A 192 20.59 -4.32 -16.36
N LYS A 193 21.86 -4.31 -15.93
CA LYS A 193 23.00 -4.77 -16.78
C LYS A 193 22.85 -6.22 -17.21
N VAL A 194 22.36 -7.10 -16.33
CA VAL A 194 22.10 -8.52 -16.63
C VAL A 194 20.73 -8.76 -17.28
N GLY A 195 19.95 -7.70 -17.52
CA GLY A 195 18.62 -7.79 -18.14
C GLY A 195 17.57 -8.47 -17.27
N ILE A 196 17.53 -8.14 -15.97
CA ILE A 196 16.38 -8.42 -15.08
C ILE A 196 15.51 -7.15 -15.06
N PRO A 197 14.31 -7.14 -15.67
CA PRO A 197 13.59 -5.91 -16.00
C PRO A 197 12.74 -5.30 -14.87
N GLY A 198 12.70 -5.87 -13.66
CA GLY A 198 11.93 -5.29 -12.56
C GLY A 198 12.41 -5.68 -11.17
N MET A 199 12.09 -4.81 -10.22
CA MET A 199 12.61 -4.86 -8.85
C MET A 199 11.58 -4.27 -7.87
N LEU A 200 11.26 -5.03 -6.81
CA LEU A 200 10.58 -4.51 -5.62
C LEU A 200 11.62 -3.99 -4.63
N ILE A 201 11.46 -2.74 -4.18
CA ILE A 201 12.10 -2.24 -2.96
C ILE A 201 11.17 -2.56 -1.78
N CYS A 202 11.50 -3.58 -1.02
CA CYS A 202 10.92 -3.75 0.32
C CYS A 202 11.62 -2.79 1.29
N GLN A 203 10.90 -2.09 2.19
CA GLN A 203 11.45 -1.14 3.20
C GLN A 203 10.40 -0.61 4.22
N TRP A 204 9.25 -1.28 4.31
CA TRP A 204 8.12 -1.02 5.24
C TRP A 204 7.50 0.37 5.34
N GLY A 205 7.77 1.24 4.38
CA GLY A 205 7.31 2.61 4.50
C GLY A 205 8.09 3.42 5.53
N THR A 206 9.20 2.96 6.09
CA THR A 206 10.10 3.82 6.88
C THR A 206 10.61 4.98 6.01
N PRO A 207 10.73 6.21 6.51
CA PRO A 207 11.09 7.32 5.63
C PRO A 207 12.58 7.41 5.35
N TYR A 208 12.91 7.79 4.12
CA TYR A 208 14.22 8.34 3.77
C TYR A 208 14.45 9.66 4.50
N SER A 209 15.61 9.80 5.14
CA SER A 209 16.06 11.03 5.78
C SER A 209 16.93 11.86 4.83
N SER A 210 16.60 13.14 4.69
CA SER A 210 17.28 14.07 3.77
C SER A 210 17.41 15.47 4.39
N SER A 211 18.21 16.35 3.77
CA SER A 211 18.26 17.77 4.12
C SER A 211 16.92 18.51 3.95
N SER A 212 15.96 17.93 3.20
CA SER A 212 14.58 18.41 3.07
C SER A 212 13.60 17.77 4.07
N GLY A 213 14.13 17.11 5.10
CA GLY A 213 13.39 16.31 6.06
C GLY A 213 13.07 14.90 5.53
N LEU A 214 12.08 14.27 6.16
CA LEU A 214 11.66 12.90 5.87
C LEU A 214 10.90 12.78 4.54
N GLN A 215 11.03 11.64 3.85
CA GLN A 215 10.36 11.32 2.59
C GLN A 215 9.90 9.86 2.56
N GLY A 216 8.68 9.58 2.08
CA GLY A 216 8.18 8.20 1.93
C GLY A 216 8.80 7.45 0.74
N PRO A 217 8.60 6.12 0.65
CA PRO A 217 9.13 5.31 -0.46
C PRO A 217 8.54 5.68 -1.81
N ALA A 218 7.27 6.11 -1.86
CA ALA A 218 6.65 6.62 -3.08
C ALA A 218 7.43 7.79 -3.69
N GLN A 219 8.04 8.63 -2.85
CA GLN A 219 8.93 9.72 -3.26
C GLN A 219 10.34 9.21 -3.59
N TRP A 220 11.00 8.49 -2.66
CA TRP A 220 12.44 8.22 -2.77
C TRP A 220 12.82 7.05 -3.68
N ALA A 221 11.96 6.02 -3.81
CA ALA A 221 12.24 4.84 -4.63
C ALA A 221 12.02 5.07 -6.14
N LYS A 222 11.42 6.20 -6.53
CA LYS A 222 10.99 6.44 -7.92
C LYS A 222 12.19 6.55 -8.88
N GLY A 223 12.21 5.67 -9.87
CA GLY A 223 13.30 5.55 -10.86
C GLY A 223 14.43 4.59 -10.47
N ILE A 224 14.51 4.18 -9.19
CA ILE A 224 15.44 3.16 -8.71
C ILE A 224 14.78 1.80 -8.42
N SER A 225 13.47 1.67 -8.68
CA SER A 225 12.75 0.40 -8.73
C SER A 225 11.54 0.49 -9.65
N THR A 226 10.84 -0.64 -9.83
CA THR A 226 9.57 -0.71 -10.55
C THR A 226 8.36 -0.93 -9.61
N SER A 227 8.62 -1.30 -8.35
CA SER A 227 7.65 -1.22 -7.25
C SER A 227 8.33 -0.96 -5.89
N PHE A 228 7.55 -0.60 -4.87
CA PHE A 228 8.02 -0.40 -3.50
C PHE A 228 6.98 -0.87 -2.47
N ARG A 229 7.43 -1.44 -1.34
CA ARG A 229 6.57 -1.75 -0.19
C ARG A 229 6.17 -0.46 0.52
N LEU A 230 4.87 -0.28 0.71
CA LEU A 230 4.30 0.94 1.28
C LEU A 230 4.23 0.93 2.81
N SER A 231 4.34 -0.24 3.44
CA SER A 231 4.06 -0.50 4.87
C SER A 231 4.81 -1.71 5.43
N ASP A 232 4.96 -1.76 6.77
CA ASP A 232 5.46 -2.91 7.57
C ASP A 232 4.79 -4.22 7.18
N ASP A 233 5.54 -5.33 7.31
CA ASP A 233 5.12 -6.67 6.88
C ASP A 233 3.71 -7.01 7.37
N ILE A 234 2.93 -7.69 6.52
CA ILE A 234 1.63 -8.20 6.90
C ILE A 234 1.81 -9.46 7.75
N ALA A 235 1.31 -9.40 8.98
CA ALA A 235 1.07 -10.56 9.82
C ALA A 235 -0.44 -10.87 9.83
N SER A 236 -0.82 -12.05 10.32
CA SER A 236 -2.22 -12.48 10.35
C SER A 236 -3.12 -11.53 11.14
N GLY A 237 -4.42 -11.57 10.85
CA GLY A 237 -5.44 -10.80 11.55
C GLY A 237 -5.74 -9.40 10.98
N TRP A 238 -7.02 -9.01 11.12
CA TRP A 238 -7.60 -7.80 10.54
C TRP A 238 -6.92 -6.47 10.94
N SER A 239 -6.31 -6.40 12.12
CA SER A 239 -5.57 -5.21 12.58
C SER A 239 -4.39 -4.86 11.66
N ASN A 240 -3.73 -5.85 11.06
CA ASN A 240 -2.66 -5.65 10.11
C ASN A 240 -3.18 -5.14 8.76
N VAL A 241 -4.30 -5.69 8.28
CA VAL A 241 -5.01 -5.17 7.11
C VAL A 241 -5.34 -3.68 7.31
N PHE A 242 -5.92 -3.31 8.45
CA PHE A 242 -6.29 -1.93 8.77
C PHE A 242 -5.07 -0.98 8.92
N ARG A 243 -3.97 -1.44 9.54
CA ARG A 243 -2.69 -0.69 9.63
C ARG A 243 -2.14 -0.35 8.24
N ILE A 244 -2.12 -1.31 7.33
CA ILE A 244 -1.60 -1.14 5.97
C ILE A 244 -2.53 -0.25 5.14
N TYR A 245 -3.84 -0.48 5.24
CA TYR A 245 -4.91 0.31 4.62
C TYR A 245 -4.86 1.79 5.01
N ASN A 246 -4.56 2.11 6.27
CA ASN A 246 -4.33 3.48 6.73
C ASN A 246 -3.07 4.12 6.13
N GLN A 247 -1.99 3.36 5.92
CA GLN A 247 -0.77 3.86 5.27
C GLN A 247 -0.99 4.11 3.76
N ALA A 248 -1.82 3.30 3.12
CA ALA A 248 -2.21 3.45 1.72
C ALA A 248 -2.98 4.76 1.43
N VAL A 249 -3.62 5.40 2.43
CA VAL A 249 -4.35 6.68 2.25
C VAL A 249 -3.45 7.79 1.69
N HIS A 250 -2.26 7.98 2.25
CA HIS A 250 -1.28 8.94 1.74
C HIS A 250 -0.76 8.52 0.35
N VAL A 251 -0.40 7.25 0.21
CA VAL A 251 0.27 6.72 -0.99
C VAL A 251 -0.65 6.80 -2.21
N ALA A 252 -1.94 6.50 -2.06
CA ALA A 252 -2.93 6.68 -3.12
C ALA A 252 -3.13 8.15 -3.52
N LYS A 253 -3.13 9.07 -2.54
CA LYS A 253 -3.23 10.53 -2.78
C LYS A 253 -1.95 11.16 -3.35
N SER A 254 -0.81 10.46 -3.34
CA SER A 254 0.48 11.01 -3.77
C SER A 254 0.55 11.42 -5.25
N GLY A 255 -0.25 10.81 -6.12
CA GLY A 255 -0.16 10.97 -7.58
C GLY A 255 1.13 10.39 -8.19
N LEU A 256 1.93 9.63 -7.42
CA LEU A 256 3.21 9.09 -7.89
C LEU A 256 3.11 7.68 -8.50
N ILE A 257 2.02 6.96 -8.22
CA ILE A 257 1.76 5.57 -8.62
C ILE A 257 1.26 5.51 -10.07
N GLY A 258 1.70 4.51 -10.82
CA GLY A 258 1.25 4.27 -12.19
C GLY A 258 1.96 3.10 -12.87
N PRO A 259 1.76 2.90 -14.19
CA PRO A 259 2.47 1.88 -14.96
C PRO A 259 3.99 2.04 -14.80
N GLY A 260 4.67 0.95 -14.41
CA GLY A 260 6.12 0.91 -14.16
C GLY A 260 6.57 1.46 -12.79
N PHE A 261 5.68 1.95 -11.94
CA PHE A 261 6.01 2.31 -10.55
C PHE A 261 4.82 2.09 -9.60
N ILE A 262 4.81 0.92 -8.94
CA ILE A 262 3.64 0.38 -8.24
C ILE A 262 3.86 0.32 -6.73
N ALA A 263 2.86 0.75 -5.95
CA ALA A 263 2.85 0.57 -4.50
C ALA A 263 2.45 -0.88 -4.15
N ASP A 264 3.23 -1.51 -3.28
CA ASP A 264 3.02 -2.87 -2.81
C ASP A 264 2.55 -2.82 -1.34
N ALA A 265 1.32 -3.28 -1.12
CA ALA A 265 0.68 -3.41 0.20
C ALA A 265 1.03 -4.74 0.91
N ASP A 266 2.00 -5.49 0.38
CA ASP A 266 2.45 -6.79 0.86
C ASP A 266 1.54 -7.98 0.51
N LEU A 267 1.92 -9.17 0.99
CA LEU A 267 1.35 -10.46 0.64
C LEU A 267 -0.14 -10.64 0.98
N LEU A 268 -0.77 -11.62 0.32
CA LEU A 268 -2.17 -11.96 0.52
C LEU A 268 -2.33 -13.08 1.57
N GLU A 269 -2.81 -12.70 2.76
CA GLU A 269 -3.24 -13.58 3.85
C GLU A 269 -4.54 -14.38 3.60
N VAL A 270 -5.07 -14.39 2.38
CA VAL A 270 -6.24 -15.23 2.04
C VAL A 270 -5.81 -16.69 2.07
N GLY A 271 -6.43 -17.49 2.94
CA GLY A 271 -6.02 -18.88 3.24
C GLY A 271 -5.28 -19.06 4.56
N ASN A 272 -4.79 -17.98 5.17
CA ASN A 272 -4.09 -18.03 6.46
C ASN A 272 -5.07 -17.85 7.64
N SER A 273 -4.56 -17.92 8.87
CA SER A 273 -5.36 -17.87 10.10
C SER A 273 -5.82 -16.46 10.47
N ASP A 274 -6.61 -16.37 11.55
CA ASP A 274 -6.91 -15.14 12.29
C ASP A 274 -7.76 -14.08 11.55
N MET A 275 -8.28 -14.41 10.37
CA MET A 275 -9.32 -13.64 9.66
C MET A 275 -10.49 -14.52 9.22
N THR A 276 -11.70 -14.01 9.38
CA THR A 276 -12.95 -14.57 8.86
C THR A 276 -13.00 -14.55 7.32
N SER A 277 -13.97 -15.26 6.74
CA SER A 277 -14.23 -15.25 5.29
C SER A 277 -14.49 -13.85 4.72
N ASP A 278 -15.22 -13.02 5.46
CA ASP A 278 -15.57 -11.66 5.06
C ASP A 278 -14.35 -10.72 5.15
N GLU A 279 -13.52 -10.85 6.19
CA GLU A 279 -12.25 -10.11 6.31
C GLU A 279 -11.26 -10.49 5.20
N GLN A 280 -11.11 -11.80 4.90
CA GLN A 280 -10.27 -12.27 3.80
C GLN A 280 -10.76 -11.80 2.43
N ALA A 281 -12.08 -11.77 2.20
CA ALA A 281 -12.68 -11.22 0.99
C ALA A 281 -12.44 -9.70 0.88
N THR A 282 -12.69 -8.95 1.95
CA THR A 282 -12.46 -7.50 2.01
C THR A 282 -10.98 -7.14 1.82
N HIS A 283 -10.06 -7.89 2.44
CA HIS A 283 -8.62 -7.79 2.24
C HIS A 283 -8.23 -7.93 0.76
N PHE A 284 -8.71 -8.99 0.09
CA PHE A 284 -8.46 -9.19 -1.33
C PHE A 284 -9.03 -8.05 -2.21
N ALA A 285 -10.25 -7.59 -1.94
CA ALA A 285 -10.84 -6.47 -2.66
C ALA A 285 -10.07 -5.16 -2.45
N ALA A 286 -9.61 -4.89 -1.23
CA ALA A 286 -8.79 -3.73 -0.91
C ALA A 286 -7.45 -3.78 -1.66
N TRP A 287 -6.72 -4.89 -1.61
CA TRP A 287 -5.44 -5.03 -2.31
C TRP A 287 -5.60 -4.92 -3.83
N ALA A 288 -6.65 -5.54 -4.38
CA ALA A 288 -6.99 -5.44 -5.79
C ALA A 288 -7.25 -3.98 -6.22
N MET A 289 -8.09 -3.25 -5.49
CA MET A 289 -8.48 -1.88 -5.82
C MET A 289 -7.41 -0.82 -5.49
N LEU A 290 -6.56 -1.06 -4.49
CA LEU A 290 -5.36 -0.27 -4.21
C LEU A 290 -4.24 -0.49 -5.24
N LYS A 291 -4.46 -1.32 -6.27
CA LYS A 291 -3.48 -1.68 -7.30
C LYS A 291 -2.21 -2.31 -6.72
N SER A 292 -2.34 -2.99 -5.56
CA SER A 292 -1.23 -3.74 -4.96
C SER A 292 -0.80 -4.90 -5.83
N ALA A 293 0.40 -5.42 -5.59
CA ALA A 293 0.74 -6.77 -5.97
C ALA A 293 -0.25 -7.77 -5.34
N LEU A 294 -0.68 -8.76 -6.11
CA LEU A 294 -1.53 -9.87 -5.65
C LEU A 294 -0.65 -11.13 -5.50
N MET A 295 0.20 -11.13 -4.47
CA MET A 295 1.12 -12.22 -4.17
C MET A 295 0.54 -13.13 -3.09
N ILE A 296 0.04 -14.30 -3.48
CA ILE A 296 -0.49 -15.33 -2.57
C ILE A 296 0.65 -15.84 -1.67
N SER A 297 0.41 -15.97 -0.36
CA SER A 297 1.37 -16.60 0.55
C SER A 297 0.69 -17.57 1.52
N THR A 298 0.01 -18.54 0.91
CA THR A 298 -0.67 -19.65 1.58
C THR A 298 -0.49 -20.95 0.78
N ASP A 299 -0.91 -22.08 1.34
CA ASP A 299 -0.87 -23.39 0.68
C ASP A 299 -1.95 -23.56 -0.40
N VAL A 300 -1.59 -23.27 -1.65
CA VAL A 300 -2.46 -23.42 -2.81
C VAL A 300 -2.88 -24.88 -3.04
N SER A 301 -2.13 -25.86 -2.54
CA SER A 301 -2.48 -27.27 -2.68
C SER A 301 -3.65 -27.69 -1.78
N THR A 302 -3.83 -27.05 -0.62
CA THR A 302 -4.89 -27.39 0.36
C THR A 302 -5.99 -26.35 0.52
N LEU A 303 -5.87 -25.15 -0.07
CA LEU A 303 -6.92 -24.12 -0.11
C LEU A 303 -8.33 -24.66 -0.41
N SER A 304 -9.35 -24.13 0.26
CA SER A 304 -10.76 -24.42 -0.05
C SER A 304 -11.19 -23.78 -1.38
N ASN A 305 -12.22 -24.32 -2.02
CA ASN A 305 -12.69 -23.79 -3.31
C ASN A 305 -13.28 -22.38 -3.19
N ASP A 306 -13.84 -22.01 -2.04
CA ASP A 306 -14.38 -20.67 -1.80
C ASP A 306 -13.26 -19.62 -1.74
N LEU A 307 -12.13 -19.95 -1.10
CA LEU A 307 -10.96 -19.08 -1.04
C LEU A 307 -10.20 -19.03 -2.38
N VAL A 308 -10.22 -20.12 -3.16
CA VAL A 308 -9.82 -20.08 -4.58
C VAL A 308 -10.72 -19.15 -5.38
N ALA A 309 -12.04 -19.16 -5.14
CA ALA A 309 -12.99 -18.26 -5.83
C ALA A 309 -12.81 -16.79 -5.44
N VAL A 310 -12.44 -16.49 -4.19
CA VAL A 310 -11.99 -15.15 -3.77
C VAL A 310 -10.77 -14.71 -4.58
N LEU A 311 -9.68 -15.48 -4.51
CA LEU A 311 -8.42 -15.15 -5.19
C LEU A 311 -8.54 -15.11 -6.72
N GLN A 312 -9.44 -15.88 -7.32
CA GLN A 312 -9.67 -15.93 -8.77
C GLN A 312 -10.87 -15.08 -9.22
N ASN A 313 -11.34 -14.15 -8.39
CA ASN A 313 -12.39 -13.21 -8.76
C ASN A 313 -11.95 -12.33 -9.95
N LYS A 314 -12.45 -12.67 -11.14
CA LYS A 314 -12.09 -12.04 -12.43
C LYS A 314 -12.42 -10.56 -12.49
N ASP A 315 -13.46 -10.11 -11.79
CA ASP A 315 -13.88 -8.71 -11.77
C ASP A 315 -12.94 -7.87 -10.89
N LEU A 316 -12.56 -8.36 -9.71
CA LEU A 316 -11.54 -7.71 -8.86
C LEU A 316 -10.16 -7.73 -9.52
N ILE A 317 -9.77 -8.85 -10.15
CA ILE A 317 -8.55 -8.93 -10.96
C ILE A 317 -8.58 -7.92 -12.11
N ALA A 318 -9.72 -7.73 -12.79
CA ALA A 318 -9.86 -6.72 -13.83
C ALA A 318 -9.75 -5.27 -13.30
N ILE A 319 -10.16 -4.99 -12.05
CA ILE A 319 -9.87 -3.69 -11.41
C ILE A 319 -8.38 -3.55 -11.10
N ASN A 320 -7.73 -4.59 -10.55
CA ASN A 320 -6.30 -4.55 -10.26
C ASN A 320 -5.45 -4.34 -11.53
N GLN A 321 -5.78 -5.07 -12.60
CA GLN A 321 -5.09 -5.04 -13.89
C GLN A 321 -5.56 -3.94 -14.85
N ASP A 322 -6.46 -3.04 -14.43
CA ASP A 322 -6.83 -1.88 -15.25
C ASP A 322 -5.62 -0.94 -15.46
N SER A 323 -5.40 -0.59 -16.73
CA SER A 323 -4.17 0.03 -17.25
C SER A 323 -3.88 1.46 -16.79
N ALA A 324 -4.79 2.12 -16.08
CA ALA A 324 -4.49 3.39 -15.42
C ALA A 324 -3.53 3.21 -14.23
N VAL A 325 -3.53 2.02 -13.61
CA VAL A 325 -2.78 1.69 -12.37
C VAL A 325 -2.98 2.75 -11.27
N LYS A 326 -4.16 3.38 -11.28
CA LYS A 326 -4.60 4.40 -10.32
C LYS A 326 -5.26 3.72 -9.12
N PRO A 327 -4.72 3.83 -7.89
CA PRO A 327 -5.35 3.27 -6.70
C PRO A 327 -6.66 3.99 -6.34
N ILE A 328 -7.60 3.28 -5.73
CA ILE A 328 -8.73 3.92 -5.03
C ILE A 328 -8.21 4.80 -3.89
N SER A 329 -8.94 5.89 -3.60
CA SER A 329 -8.63 6.82 -2.51
C SER A 329 -9.80 6.91 -1.53
N LEU A 330 -9.48 7.07 -0.24
CA LEU A 330 -10.45 7.29 0.83
C LEU A 330 -11.21 8.60 0.58
N VAL A 331 -12.52 8.48 0.36
CA VAL A 331 -13.44 9.61 0.14
C VAL A 331 -13.97 10.12 1.49
N GLN A 332 -14.41 9.21 2.35
CA GLN A 332 -14.92 9.51 3.68
C GLN A 332 -14.82 8.30 4.62
N ARG A 333 -14.48 8.58 5.88
CA ARG A 333 -14.46 7.62 6.99
C ARG A 333 -15.55 7.98 8.01
N TRP A 334 -16.34 7.01 8.42
CA TRP A 334 -17.14 7.04 9.64
C TRP A 334 -16.46 6.10 10.64
N THR A 335 -15.70 6.67 11.58
CA THR A 335 -14.82 5.91 12.49
C THR A 335 -15.60 4.89 13.33
N GLY A 336 -15.20 3.62 13.26
CA GLY A 336 -15.89 2.49 13.92
C GLY A 336 -17.23 2.08 13.28
N ASP A 337 -17.55 2.64 12.10
CA ASP A 337 -18.78 2.39 11.34
C ASP A 337 -18.43 1.86 9.96
N ARG A 338 -17.87 2.68 9.05
CA ARG A 338 -17.51 2.26 7.69
C ARG A 338 -16.56 3.22 7.00
N ASP A 339 -15.93 2.74 5.94
CA ASP A 339 -15.12 3.52 5.01
C ASP A 339 -15.74 3.52 3.61
N LEU A 340 -15.67 4.66 2.90
CA LEU A 340 -16.01 4.80 1.48
C LEU A 340 -14.78 5.22 0.69
N TRP A 341 -14.40 4.41 -0.29
CA TRP A 341 -13.27 4.65 -1.19
C TRP A 341 -13.72 4.61 -2.65
N ALA A 342 -13.07 5.40 -3.51
CA ALA A 342 -13.33 5.39 -4.95
C ALA A 342 -12.09 5.74 -5.78
N GLY A 343 -12.06 5.32 -7.04
CA GLY A 343 -11.00 5.65 -8.00
C GLY A 343 -11.44 5.42 -9.45
N ASP A 344 -11.02 6.31 -10.34
CA ASP A 344 -11.36 6.23 -11.78
C ASP A 344 -10.49 5.18 -12.49
N LEU A 345 -11.10 4.46 -13.45
CA LEU A 345 -10.46 3.46 -14.31
C LEU A 345 -10.12 4.06 -15.68
N ALA A 346 -9.26 3.40 -16.47
CA ALA A 346 -8.78 3.92 -17.74
C ALA A 346 -9.88 4.18 -18.79
N ASN A 347 -11.03 3.51 -18.68
CA ASN A 347 -12.17 3.68 -19.58
C ASN A 347 -13.21 4.71 -19.09
N GLY A 348 -12.97 5.41 -17.97
CA GLY A 348 -13.89 6.39 -17.40
C GLY A 348 -14.94 5.85 -16.42
N ASP A 349 -14.95 4.52 -16.19
CA ASP A 349 -15.68 3.91 -15.08
C ASP A 349 -15.05 4.29 -13.73
N VAL A 350 -15.75 4.03 -12.63
CA VAL A 350 -15.25 4.25 -11.26
C VAL A 350 -15.33 2.96 -10.46
N ALA A 351 -14.21 2.49 -9.93
CA ALA A 351 -14.18 1.48 -8.89
C ALA A 351 -14.57 2.10 -7.54
N VAL A 352 -15.38 1.41 -6.76
CA VAL A 352 -15.83 1.83 -5.42
C VAL A 352 -15.69 0.67 -4.46
N LEU A 353 -15.12 0.93 -3.29
CA LEU A 353 -15.08 -0.01 -2.17
C LEU A 353 -15.76 0.63 -0.96
N VAL A 354 -16.69 -0.08 -0.35
CA VAL A 354 -17.26 0.28 0.95
C VAL A 354 -17.00 -0.84 1.93
N VAL A 355 -16.25 -0.54 2.99
CA VAL A 355 -15.81 -1.52 4.00
C VAL A 355 -16.51 -1.22 5.31
N ASP A 356 -17.12 -2.23 5.92
CA ASP A 356 -17.60 -2.11 7.29
C ASP A 356 -16.42 -2.07 8.27
N LEU A 357 -16.44 -1.17 9.24
CA LEU A 357 -15.41 -1.06 10.29
C LEU A 357 -15.98 -1.42 11.67
N SER A 358 -17.06 -2.19 11.70
CA SER A 358 -17.75 -2.64 12.90
C SER A 358 -17.68 -4.15 13.08
N ASN A 359 -17.80 -4.58 14.33
CA ASN A 359 -17.74 -5.99 14.73
C ASN A 359 -19.13 -6.68 14.65
N ALA A 360 -20.04 -6.23 13.78
CA ALA A 360 -21.40 -6.74 13.69
C ALA A 360 -21.94 -6.76 12.25
N GLY A 361 -22.73 -7.79 11.92
CA GLY A 361 -23.41 -7.88 10.62
C GLY A 361 -24.54 -6.86 10.49
N ARG A 362 -24.61 -6.17 9.34
CA ARG A 362 -25.48 -5.00 9.12
C ARG A 362 -25.67 -4.65 7.65
N THR A 363 -26.64 -3.77 7.38
CA THR A 363 -26.82 -3.19 6.04
C THR A 363 -25.89 -2.00 5.84
N LEU A 364 -24.91 -2.15 4.94
CA LEU A 364 -24.17 -1.02 4.40
C LEU A 364 -25.00 -0.35 3.30
N ASN A 365 -25.04 0.99 3.31
CA ASN A 365 -25.77 1.81 2.35
C ASN A 365 -24.81 2.79 1.67
N VAL A 366 -24.82 2.79 0.34
CA VAL A 366 -23.94 3.59 -0.51
C VAL A 366 -24.79 4.55 -1.33
N GLN A 367 -24.60 5.85 -1.11
CA GLN A 367 -25.24 6.90 -1.91
C GLN A 367 -24.24 7.41 -2.94
N LEU A 368 -24.57 7.32 -4.23
CA LEU A 368 -23.66 7.76 -5.30
C LEU A 368 -23.46 9.28 -5.32
N SER A 369 -24.39 10.03 -4.71
CA SER A 369 -24.26 11.48 -4.51
C SER A 369 -23.00 11.88 -3.73
N SER A 370 -22.52 11.03 -2.80
CA SER A 370 -21.23 11.20 -2.10
C SER A 370 -20.02 11.16 -3.04
N LEU A 371 -20.17 10.62 -4.24
CA LEU A 371 -19.16 10.56 -5.31
C LEU A 371 -19.42 11.60 -6.43
N GLY A 372 -20.38 12.50 -6.23
CA GLY A 372 -20.84 13.45 -7.25
C GLY A 372 -21.56 12.79 -8.43
N ILE A 373 -22.19 11.63 -8.21
CA ILE A 373 -22.91 10.84 -9.22
C ILE A 373 -24.40 10.84 -8.89
N SER A 374 -25.25 11.15 -9.86
CA SER A 374 -26.72 11.11 -9.71
C SER A 374 -27.29 9.73 -10.04
N SER A 375 -26.70 9.03 -11.01
CA SER A 375 -27.06 7.65 -11.37
C SER A 375 -25.88 6.96 -12.07
N ALA A 376 -25.77 5.64 -11.93
CA ALA A 376 -24.84 4.81 -12.69
C ALA A 376 -25.42 3.40 -12.86
N SER A 377 -24.86 2.64 -13.82
CA SER A 377 -24.96 1.17 -13.80
C SER A 377 -23.96 0.63 -12.78
N ILE A 378 -24.49 0.02 -11.72
CA ILE A 378 -23.74 -0.44 -10.54
C ILE A 378 -23.55 -1.95 -10.65
N LYS A 379 -22.32 -2.42 -10.89
CA LYS A 379 -21.99 -3.85 -10.83
C LYS A 379 -21.36 -4.20 -9.49
N ASP A 380 -21.94 -5.18 -8.78
CA ASP A 380 -21.32 -5.83 -7.63
C ASP A 380 -20.31 -6.87 -8.12
N LEU A 381 -19.05 -6.75 -7.66
CA LEU A 381 -17.91 -7.52 -8.19
C LEU A 381 -17.78 -8.90 -7.55
N TRP A 382 -18.58 -9.23 -6.53
CA TRP A 382 -18.62 -10.58 -5.93
C TRP A 382 -19.67 -11.47 -6.60
N THR A 383 -20.81 -10.89 -6.96
CA THR A 383 -21.97 -11.60 -7.52
C THR A 383 -22.09 -11.45 -9.05
N GLY A 384 -21.37 -10.50 -9.64
CA GLY A 384 -21.48 -10.10 -11.04
C GLY A 384 -22.77 -9.35 -11.39
N GLN A 385 -23.71 -9.23 -10.45
CA GLN A 385 -25.03 -8.62 -10.68
C GLN A 385 -24.89 -7.12 -10.94
N THR A 386 -25.68 -6.62 -11.89
CA THR A 386 -25.67 -5.20 -12.29
C THR A 386 -27.06 -4.59 -12.14
N THR A 387 -27.17 -3.52 -11.35
CA THR A 387 -28.37 -2.69 -11.25
C THR A 387 -28.12 -1.32 -11.89
N THR A 388 -29.11 -0.43 -11.90
CA THR A 388 -28.91 0.98 -12.29
C THR A 388 -29.72 1.87 -11.36
N GLY A 389 -29.09 2.93 -10.84
CA GLY A 389 -29.71 3.83 -9.88
C GLY A 389 -28.72 4.77 -9.18
N SER A 390 -29.22 5.50 -8.18
CA SER A 390 -28.48 6.50 -7.40
C SER A 390 -27.83 5.96 -6.12
N SER A 391 -28.06 4.69 -5.77
CA SER A 391 -27.62 4.08 -4.52
C SER A 391 -27.56 2.55 -4.59
N LEU A 392 -26.87 1.93 -3.63
CA LEU A 392 -26.89 0.49 -3.38
C LEU A 392 -26.97 0.20 -1.88
N SER A 393 -27.69 -0.87 -1.52
CA SER A 393 -27.80 -1.40 -0.15
C SER A 393 -27.45 -2.88 -0.16
N LYS A 394 -26.58 -3.33 0.76
CA LYS A 394 -26.17 -4.73 0.86
C LYS A 394 -26.01 -5.11 2.33
N GLN A 395 -26.46 -6.31 2.71
CA GLN A 395 -26.07 -6.92 3.99
C GLN A 395 -24.62 -7.38 3.90
N VAL A 396 -23.85 -7.14 4.95
CA VAL A 396 -22.49 -7.65 5.15
C VAL A 396 -22.36 -8.18 6.57
N ASN A 397 -21.42 -9.11 6.80
CA ASN A 397 -21.01 -9.46 8.15
C ASN A 397 -20.06 -8.39 8.72
N ALA A 398 -19.61 -8.58 9.96
CA ALA A 398 -18.52 -7.80 10.54
C ALA A 398 -17.33 -7.73 9.57
N HIS A 399 -16.78 -6.53 9.36
CA HIS A 399 -15.66 -6.26 8.44
C HIS A 399 -15.86 -6.69 6.96
N GLY A 400 -17.09 -7.05 6.56
CA GLY A 400 -17.45 -7.33 5.18
C GLY A 400 -17.55 -6.08 4.30
N SER A 401 -17.63 -6.25 2.98
CA SER A 401 -17.52 -5.13 2.03
C SER A 401 -18.42 -5.21 0.80
N GLN A 402 -18.66 -4.03 0.21
CA GLN A 402 -19.22 -3.85 -1.13
C GLN A 402 -18.09 -3.40 -2.07
N ALA A 403 -17.60 -4.31 -2.90
CA ALA A 403 -16.69 -3.99 -4.00
C ALA A 403 -17.50 -3.84 -5.29
N LEU A 404 -17.47 -2.65 -5.89
CA LEU A 404 -18.36 -2.24 -6.97
C LEU A 404 -17.60 -1.62 -8.15
N ARG A 405 -18.17 -1.72 -9.35
CA ARG A 405 -17.79 -0.94 -10.53
C ARG A 405 -18.99 -0.14 -11.02
N LEU A 406 -18.80 1.17 -11.13
CA LEU A 406 -19.78 2.10 -11.68
C LEU A 406 -19.45 2.37 -13.16
N SER A 407 -20.44 2.23 -14.02
CA SER A 407 -20.37 2.51 -15.46
C SER A 407 -21.60 3.32 -15.91
N ASN A 408 -21.62 3.82 -17.15
CA ASN A 408 -22.70 4.69 -17.66
C ASN A 408 -22.98 5.90 -16.75
N ILE A 409 -21.92 6.49 -16.18
CA ILE A 409 -22.01 7.39 -15.03
C ILE A 409 -22.64 8.73 -15.41
N GLN A 410 -23.81 9.01 -14.84
CA GLN A 410 -24.41 10.34 -14.82
C GLN A 410 -23.86 11.13 -13.63
N ARG A 411 -23.00 12.11 -13.88
CA ARG A 411 -22.49 13.02 -12.83
C ARG A 411 -23.59 14.01 -12.42
N SER A 412 -23.62 14.34 -11.13
CA SER A 412 -24.57 15.32 -10.60
C SER A 412 -24.27 16.72 -11.12
N THR A 413 -25.30 17.45 -11.52
CA THR A 413 -25.24 18.88 -11.91
C THR A 413 -25.38 19.83 -10.72
N ALA A 414 -25.62 19.31 -9.52
CA ALA A 414 -25.68 20.13 -8.31
C ALA A 414 -24.32 20.80 -8.03
N ALA A 415 -24.35 22.08 -7.66
CA ALA A 415 -23.15 22.82 -7.28
C ALA A 415 -22.45 22.12 -6.09
N LYS A 416 -21.12 21.96 -6.19
CA LYS A 416 -20.32 21.47 -5.06
C LYS A 416 -20.38 22.50 -3.92
N PRO A 417 -20.50 22.06 -2.65
CA PRO A 417 -20.44 22.98 -1.52
C PRO A 417 -19.15 23.81 -1.53
N THR A 418 -19.28 25.13 -1.42
CA THR A 418 -18.17 26.03 -1.13
C THR A 418 -17.83 25.95 0.36
N TYR A 419 -16.54 25.93 0.67
CA TYR A 419 -16.04 25.81 2.04
C TYR A 419 -15.29 27.08 2.47
N ASN A 420 -15.70 27.67 3.59
CA ASN A 420 -14.96 28.70 4.29
C ASN A 420 -13.89 28.03 5.15
N TYR A 421 -12.61 28.20 4.79
CA TYR A 421 -11.48 27.62 5.53
C TYR A 421 -10.97 28.56 6.63
N ILE A 422 -10.79 28.02 7.83
CA ILE A 422 -10.34 28.73 9.04
C ILE A 422 -9.08 28.05 9.56
N SER A 423 -7.98 28.79 9.67
CA SER A 423 -6.69 28.26 10.15
C SER A 423 -6.77 27.91 11.64
N ALA A 424 -6.26 26.73 12.00
CA ALA A 424 -6.26 26.23 13.37
C ALA A 424 -5.50 27.19 14.32
N SER A 425 -4.44 27.82 13.82
CA SER A 425 -3.63 28.80 14.55
C SER A 425 -4.34 30.12 14.87
N THR A 426 -5.58 30.32 14.38
CA THR A 426 -6.46 31.42 14.82
C THR A 426 -7.46 31.01 15.91
N GLY A 427 -7.51 29.72 16.28
CA GLY A 427 -8.34 29.21 17.36
C GLY A 427 -7.73 29.44 18.74
N SER A 428 -8.57 29.46 19.78
CA SER A 428 -8.11 29.57 21.17
C SER A 428 -7.40 28.28 21.59
N LEU A 429 -6.14 28.38 22.01
CA LEU A 429 -5.32 27.26 22.46
C LEU A 429 -5.34 27.09 23.97
N SER A 430 -5.28 25.84 24.45
CA SER A 430 -5.24 25.55 25.89
C SER A 430 -4.47 24.25 26.22
N SER A 431 -4.13 24.11 27.50
CA SER A 431 -3.55 22.90 28.10
C SER A 431 -2.30 22.31 27.38
N GLY A 432 -1.46 23.18 26.83
CA GLY A 432 -0.19 22.82 26.19
C GLY A 432 -0.23 22.71 24.65
N ALA A 433 -1.41 22.73 24.03
CA ALA A 433 -1.50 22.91 22.58
C ALA A 433 -0.87 24.24 22.15
N ASN A 434 -0.12 24.23 21.06
CA ASN A 434 0.64 25.40 20.60
C ASN A 434 0.73 25.47 19.07
N THR A 435 0.91 26.70 18.56
CA THR A 435 1.14 26.96 17.14
C THR A 435 2.60 26.66 16.80
N GLN A 436 2.82 25.89 15.74
CA GLN A 436 4.14 25.49 15.24
C GLN A 436 4.31 25.92 13.77
N SER A 437 5.56 26.04 13.33
CA SER A 437 5.89 26.21 11.90
C SER A 437 5.47 24.99 11.08
N CYS A 438 4.98 25.22 9.86
CA CYS A 438 4.63 24.14 8.93
C CYS A 438 4.75 24.62 7.49
N SER A 439 5.84 24.23 6.82
CA SER A 439 6.15 24.56 5.41
C SER A 439 5.09 24.10 4.39
N GLY A 440 4.33 23.03 4.68
CA GLY A 440 3.27 22.53 3.80
C GLY A 440 1.87 23.07 4.10
N CYS A 441 1.71 23.79 5.22
CA CYS A 441 0.42 24.27 5.70
C CYS A 441 0.02 25.58 5.00
N SER A 442 -1.28 25.75 4.83
CA SER A 442 -1.89 26.84 4.09
C SER A 442 -1.65 28.22 4.71
N SER A 443 -1.31 28.27 6.00
CA SER A 443 -0.92 29.48 6.74
C SER A 443 0.58 29.57 7.06
N SER A 444 1.41 28.66 6.53
CA SER A 444 2.78 28.37 7.02
C SER A 444 2.87 27.93 8.49
N THR A 445 1.73 27.68 9.15
CA THR A 445 1.62 27.27 10.56
C THR A 445 0.63 26.14 10.74
N LYS A 446 0.77 25.39 11.82
CA LYS A 446 -0.16 24.34 12.29
C LYS A 446 -0.39 24.50 13.80
N VAL A 447 -1.39 23.84 14.35
CA VAL A 447 -1.52 23.60 15.80
C VAL A 447 -1.18 22.15 16.10
N GLY A 448 -0.22 21.94 17.00
CA GLY A 448 0.17 20.63 17.50
C GLY A 448 -0.07 20.46 19.00
N TYR A 449 0.36 19.31 19.54
CA TYR A 449 0.16 18.89 20.93
C TYR A 449 -1.31 18.86 21.40
N LEU A 450 -2.22 18.54 20.47
CA LEU A 450 -3.64 18.31 20.76
C LEU A 450 -3.81 16.97 21.48
N GLY A 451 -4.26 16.96 22.74
CA GLY A 451 -4.32 15.78 23.61
C GLY A 451 -3.12 15.65 24.55
N GLY A 452 -2.53 14.45 24.62
CA GLY A 452 -1.42 14.15 25.52
C GLY A 452 -1.82 14.06 27.00
N SER A 453 -0.84 14.01 27.90
CA SER A 453 -1.06 13.97 29.36
C SER A 453 -1.84 15.18 29.89
N ASN A 454 -1.70 16.33 29.23
CA ASN A 454 -2.27 17.60 29.66
C ASN A 454 -3.66 17.84 29.06
N GLY A 455 -4.05 17.08 28.03
CA GLY A 455 -5.32 17.25 27.32
C GLY A 455 -5.41 18.56 26.54
N GLY A 456 -4.34 18.90 25.80
CA GLY A 456 -4.20 20.12 24.99
C GLY A 456 -5.27 20.27 23.92
N ARG A 457 -5.74 21.50 23.66
CA ARG A 457 -6.91 21.74 22.79
C ARG A 457 -6.75 22.97 21.92
N VAL A 458 -7.41 22.93 20.76
CA VAL A 458 -7.78 24.11 19.97
C VAL A 458 -9.30 24.24 19.96
N THR A 459 -9.81 25.46 20.18
CA THR A 459 -11.23 25.81 19.97
C THR A 459 -11.34 26.86 18.89
N ILE A 460 -11.82 26.44 17.72
CA ILE A 460 -12.08 27.31 16.58
C ILE A 460 -13.50 27.87 16.74
N SER A 461 -13.64 29.20 16.66
CA SER A 461 -14.85 29.94 17.04
C SER A 461 -15.38 30.78 15.87
N ASN A 462 -16.53 31.45 16.08
CA ASN A 462 -17.20 32.30 15.10
C ASN A 462 -17.70 31.58 13.83
N ILE A 463 -17.77 30.25 13.87
CA ILE A 463 -18.19 29.40 12.75
C ILE A 463 -19.69 29.62 12.48
N ARG A 464 -20.06 30.05 11.28
CA ARG A 464 -21.47 30.09 10.84
C ARG A 464 -21.73 28.92 9.88
N THR A 465 -22.96 28.44 9.87
CA THR A 465 -23.47 27.42 8.94
C THR A 465 -24.99 27.49 8.93
N SER A 466 -25.61 27.06 7.83
CA SER A 466 -27.07 26.88 7.71
C SER A 466 -27.54 25.49 8.15
N GLN A 467 -26.62 24.57 8.48
CA GLN A 467 -26.91 23.14 8.68
C GLN A 467 -26.55 22.66 10.09
N ALA A 468 -27.51 22.03 10.78
CA ALA A 468 -27.31 21.48 12.13
C ALA A 468 -26.36 20.25 12.17
N THR A 469 -26.23 19.57 11.02
CA THR A 469 -25.30 18.48 10.73
C THR A 469 -24.72 18.70 9.34
N GLN A 470 -23.40 18.62 9.19
CA GLN A 470 -22.68 18.93 7.94
C GLN A 470 -21.36 18.16 7.84
N ILE A 471 -20.81 18.08 6.62
CA ILE A 471 -19.41 17.68 6.42
C ILE A 471 -18.51 18.88 6.67
N VAL A 472 -17.61 18.77 7.64
CA VAL A 472 -16.47 19.67 7.83
C VAL A 472 -15.24 19.02 7.19
N ARG A 473 -14.46 19.82 6.46
CA ARG A 473 -13.17 19.43 5.86
C ARG A 473 -12.06 19.64 6.87
N PHE A 474 -11.12 18.71 6.94
CA PHE A 474 -9.93 18.82 7.77
C PHE A 474 -8.67 18.73 6.90
N ASP A 475 -7.81 19.75 7.03
CA ASP A 475 -6.44 19.70 6.51
C ASP A 475 -5.51 19.47 7.72
N TYR A 476 -4.90 18.29 7.78
CA TYR A 476 -4.24 17.77 8.98
C TYR A 476 -2.91 17.09 8.67
N ILE A 477 -2.12 16.84 9.70
CA ILE A 477 -0.86 16.11 9.62
C ILE A 477 -0.82 14.98 10.64
N ASN A 478 -0.51 13.79 10.16
CA ASN A 478 -0.16 12.62 10.95
C ASN A 478 1.05 11.94 10.28
N GLY A 479 2.23 12.15 10.85
CA GLY A 479 3.47 11.47 10.46
C GLY A 479 3.85 10.31 11.39
N GLU A 480 2.90 9.74 12.13
CA GLU A 480 3.14 8.63 13.06
C GLU A 480 3.04 7.28 12.33
N VAL A 481 4.20 6.78 11.87
CA VAL A 481 4.30 5.46 11.23
C VAL A 481 4.12 4.38 12.30
N GLY A 482 3.06 3.58 12.15
CA GLY A 482 2.77 2.43 12.99
C GLY A 482 3.35 1.15 12.40
N TYR A 483 4.32 0.57 13.11
CA TYR A 483 4.93 -0.72 12.80
C TYR A 483 4.18 -1.90 13.44
N LEU A 484 4.58 -3.14 13.13
CA LEU A 484 4.11 -4.37 13.75
C LEU A 484 4.20 -4.34 15.29
N GLY A 485 3.35 -5.12 15.96
CA GLY A 485 3.30 -5.19 17.42
C GLY A 485 2.46 -4.11 18.13
N GLY A 486 1.80 -3.20 17.39
CA GLY A 486 0.81 -2.29 17.97
C GLY A 486 0.46 -1.04 17.16
N GLY A 487 1.16 -0.76 16.06
CA GLY A 487 0.88 0.39 15.21
C GLY A 487 -0.43 0.29 14.44
N THR A 488 -1.10 1.43 14.24
CA THR A 488 -2.37 1.52 13.50
C THR A 488 -2.31 2.44 12.27
N ASN A 489 -1.20 3.19 12.09
CA ASN A 489 -1.05 4.27 11.10
C ASN A 489 -2.16 5.33 11.16
N GLU A 490 -2.76 5.56 12.34
CA GLU A 490 -3.74 6.62 12.56
C GLU A 490 -3.56 7.31 13.92
N ARG A 491 -3.98 8.58 13.99
CA ARG A 491 -4.23 9.28 15.25
C ARG A 491 -5.72 9.54 15.43
N ILE A 492 -6.16 9.58 16.68
CA ILE A 492 -7.59 9.67 17.02
C ILE A 492 -7.86 10.96 17.80
N ALA A 493 -8.75 11.79 17.26
CA ALA A 493 -9.20 13.02 17.91
C ALA A 493 -10.60 12.86 18.52
N ALA A 494 -10.84 13.56 19.62
CA ALA A 494 -12.15 13.88 20.15
C ALA A 494 -12.56 15.28 19.65
N ILE A 495 -13.65 15.37 18.90
CA ILE A 495 -14.14 16.60 18.29
C ILE A 495 -15.52 16.95 18.83
N SER A 496 -15.64 18.07 19.53
CA SER A 496 -16.89 18.58 20.11
C SER A 496 -17.37 19.81 19.36
N VAL A 497 -18.66 19.86 19.03
CA VAL A 497 -19.34 21.05 18.50
C VAL A 497 -20.11 21.70 19.65
N ASN A 498 -19.93 23.01 19.86
CA ASN A 498 -20.65 23.80 20.86
C ASN A 498 -20.59 23.27 22.32
N GLY A 499 -19.54 22.52 22.67
CA GLY A 499 -19.40 21.89 23.99
C GLY A 499 -20.26 20.63 24.18
N GLY A 500 -20.94 20.15 23.13
CA GLY A 500 -21.68 18.88 23.15
C GLY A 500 -20.75 17.65 23.22
N ALA A 501 -21.35 16.47 23.27
CA ALA A 501 -20.62 15.20 23.30
C ALA A 501 -19.62 15.10 22.14
N ALA A 502 -18.36 14.74 22.46
CA ALA A 502 -17.31 14.68 21.46
C ALA A 502 -17.43 13.43 20.58
N LYS A 503 -17.38 13.61 19.25
CA LYS A 503 -17.27 12.52 18.28
C LYS A 503 -15.80 12.08 18.19
N THR A 504 -15.56 10.79 18.32
CA THR A 504 -14.27 10.16 18.06
C THR A 504 -14.04 10.08 16.55
N VAL A 505 -12.89 10.57 16.07
CA VAL A 505 -12.54 10.60 14.63
C VAL A 505 -11.11 10.11 14.45
N SER A 506 -10.95 9.07 13.64
CA SER A 506 -9.67 8.53 13.17
C SER A 506 -9.14 9.35 11.99
N PHE A 507 -7.83 9.59 11.99
CA PHE A 507 -7.08 10.31 10.97
C PHE A 507 -5.87 9.45 10.58
N ALA A 508 -5.94 8.84 9.40
CA ALA A 508 -4.88 7.98 8.83
C ALA A 508 -3.56 8.74 8.60
N LEU A 509 -2.52 8.05 8.15
CA LEU A 509 -1.21 8.65 7.87
C LEU A 509 -1.33 9.71 6.76
N SER A 510 -0.78 10.91 6.98
CA SER A 510 -0.77 12.01 6.01
C SER A 510 0.52 12.06 5.17
N GLY A 511 1.55 11.34 5.60
CA GLY A 511 2.89 11.27 5.04
C GLY A 511 3.91 11.00 6.14
N TYR A 512 5.08 11.62 6.07
CA TYR A 512 6.21 11.30 6.95
C TYR A 512 6.88 12.52 7.57
N ASN A 513 6.75 13.70 6.95
CA ASN A 513 7.27 14.95 7.47
C ASN A 513 6.16 15.75 8.15
N TRP A 514 6.24 15.86 9.48
CA TRP A 514 5.29 16.56 10.33
C TRP A 514 5.09 18.05 10.00
N ASP A 515 6.01 18.68 9.26
CA ASP A 515 5.96 20.10 8.95
C ASP A 515 5.69 20.36 7.46
N ARG A 516 5.32 19.33 6.68
CA ARG A 516 5.15 19.41 5.22
C ARG A 516 4.01 18.56 4.67
N ASP A 517 3.82 17.35 5.17
CA ASP A 517 2.96 16.35 4.50
C ASP A 517 1.50 16.47 4.99
N VAL A 518 0.80 17.51 4.52
CA VAL A 518 -0.60 17.79 4.87
C VAL A 518 -1.58 16.94 4.05
N SER A 519 -2.39 16.13 4.74
CA SER A 519 -3.54 15.44 4.13
C SER A 519 -4.71 16.42 4.08
N LYS A 520 -5.22 16.70 2.88
CA LYS A 520 -6.22 17.75 2.63
C LYS A 520 -7.63 17.20 2.37
N ASP A 521 -8.60 18.07 2.63
CA ASP A 521 -10.03 17.91 2.37
C ASP A 521 -10.69 16.68 3.00
N TYR A 522 -10.15 16.21 4.13
CA TYR A 522 -10.64 15.02 4.82
C TYR A 522 -12.06 15.24 5.35
N ALA A 523 -13.00 14.40 4.92
CA ALA A 523 -14.42 14.56 5.19
C ALA A 523 -14.80 14.02 6.57
N VAL A 524 -15.19 14.91 7.49
CA VAL A 524 -15.71 14.55 8.81
C VAL A 524 -17.12 15.10 8.98
N GLU A 525 -18.08 14.19 9.11
CA GLU A 525 -19.47 14.54 9.42
C GLU A 525 -19.61 14.91 10.91
N LEU A 526 -20.05 16.14 11.19
CA LEU A 526 -20.25 16.67 12.54
C LEU A 526 -21.68 17.22 12.69
N SER A 527 -22.22 17.12 13.90
CA SER A 527 -23.59 17.51 14.27
C SER A 527 -23.61 18.35 15.54
N GLY A 528 -24.72 19.04 15.80
CA GLY A 528 -24.90 19.90 16.98
C GLY A 528 -24.62 21.38 16.71
N PHE A 529 -24.58 21.79 15.43
CA PHE A 529 -24.46 23.19 15.06
C PHE A 529 -25.79 23.95 15.28
N SER A 530 -25.68 25.17 15.81
CA SER A 530 -26.71 26.19 15.71
C SER A 530 -26.71 26.77 14.29
N THR A 531 -27.89 26.82 13.68
CA THR A 531 -28.11 27.35 12.32
C THR A 531 -28.43 28.84 12.29
N THR A 532 -28.56 29.49 13.46
CA THR A 532 -28.90 30.91 13.61
C THR A 532 -27.82 31.74 14.31
N GLY A 533 -26.82 31.09 14.91
CA GLY A 533 -25.75 31.74 15.67
C GLY A 533 -24.34 31.40 15.18
N THR A 534 -23.34 31.86 15.94
CA THR A 534 -21.96 31.40 15.82
C THR A 534 -21.74 30.13 16.61
N ASN A 535 -20.90 29.25 16.07
CA ASN A 535 -20.57 27.95 16.60
C ASN A 535 -19.09 27.87 17.02
N THR A 536 -18.78 26.87 17.83
CA THR A 536 -17.42 26.47 18.17
C THR A 536 -17.18 25.01 17.80
N ILE A 537 -15.94 24.69 17.38
CA ILE A 537 -15.44 23.32 17.25
C ILE A 537 -14.19 23.20 18.13
N THR A 538 -14.22 22.33 19.13
CA THR A 538 -13.10 22.03 20.01
C THR A 538 -12.50 20.67 19.67
N ILE A 539 -11.18 20.61 19.50
CA ILE A 539 -10.43 19.43 19.06
C ILE A 539 -9.35 19.10 20.11
N SER A 540 -9.23 17.83 20.46
CA SER A 540 -8.29 17.25 21.42
C SER A 540 -7.91 15.83 20.97
N GLY A 541 -6.81 15.27 21.45
CA GLY A 541 -6.60 13.81 21.43
C GLY A 541 -7.56 13.08 22.38
N VAL A 542 -7.71 11.76 22.19
CA VAL A 542 -8.55 10.89 23.03
C VAL A 542 -7.76 10.35 24.23
N GLY A 543 -8.35 10.43 25.43
CA GLY A 543 -7.73 9.92 26.66
C GLY A 543 -6.44 10.66 27.02
N ARG A 544 -5.29 10.00 26.85
CA ARG A 544 -3.95 10.59 26.96
C ARG A 544 -3.15 10.58 25.64
N ALA A 545 -3.75 10.09 24.55
CA ALA A 545 -3.11 10.07 23.23
C ALA A 545 -3.10 11.47 22.60
N TYR A 546 -2.30 11.66 21.55
CA TYR A 546 -2.35 12.87 20.72
C TYR A 546 -3.28 12.68 19.51
N ALA A 547 -3.98 13.75 19.14
CA ALA A 547 -4.62 13.91 17.85
C ALA A 547 -3.56 14.23 16.76
N PRO A 548 -3.91 14.19 15.46
CA PRO A 548 -3.08 14.80 14.43
C PRO A 548 -2.84 16.30 14.71
N ASP A 549 -1.77 16.85 14.15
CA ASP A 549 -1.60 18.30 14.06
C ASP A 549 -2.57 18.86 13.00
N LEU A 550 -2.96 20.13 13.12
CA LEU A 550 -4.02 20.73 12.31
C LEU A 550 -3.54 22.01 11.58
N ASP A 551 -3.69 22.07 10.25
CA ASP A 551 -3.50 23.30 9.46
C ASP A 551 -4.77 24.17 9.59
N ARG A 552 -5.91 23.61 9.18
CA ARG A 552 -7.19 24.34 9.07
C ARG A 552 -8.39 23.40 8.99
N ILE A 553 -9.57 23.95 9.23
CA ILE A 553 -10.86 23.31 8.92
C ILE A 553 -11.60 24.08 7.84
N GLY A 554 -12.35 23.39 6.99
CA GLY A 554 -13.28 23.99 6.02
C GLY A 554 -14.73 23.70 6.40
N VAL A 555 -15.53 24.73 6.66
CA VAL A 555 -16.96 24.61 7.01
C VAL A 555 -17.80 25.08 5.82
N VAL A 556 -18.98 24.48 5.58
CA VAL A 556 -19.86 24.90 4.47
C VAL A 556 -20.23 26.37 4.64
N ALA A 557 -20.11 27.13 3.55
CA ALA A 557 -20.26 28.59 3.53
C ALA A 557 -21.69 29.09 3.74
#